data_AF-A0A7J2LKJ0-F1
#
_entry.id   AF-A0A7J2LKJ0-F1
#
_cell.length_a   1.000
_cell.length_b   1.000
_cell.length_c   1.000
_cell.angle_alpha   90.00
_cell.angle_beta   90.00
_cell.angle_gamma   90.00
#
_symmetry.space_group_name_H-M   'P 1'
#
loop_
_entity.id
_entity.type
_entity.pdbx_description
1 polymer ?
#
loop_
_entity_poly.entity_id
_entity_poly.type
_entity_poly.pdbx_seq_one_letter_code
_entity_poly.pdbx_strand_id
1 'polypeptide(L)'
;MKYTVMIITAILFLFILPISVTAANQTKTDWLSYQQYKLKATIQTNINIAKTSTRARLEMLEARTSLFPQQTASQSILSITTQPPVAEKNHELAFKWYNPEEETLSYRIDAIVQTTPATAKIKTKVAFPPNIDMEKFSLYLEPTELIDSDNHAIKEKAIELASGKDDLFDVVFTIANWVHQHINYNELLGKEVKKASWVLTYRQGTCDEFTSLFIALCRALGIPAKYISGIAYSNIISAFEMHAWASVYFPGYGWIPFDPTYGQFGYVDASHIVLKESHDAETKAIKLIWEGSGMEITASQPTVLAYLIETSGKRKSLIEITPSILFKRTGFGSYNLVKATITNKNNFYVSEEISLAKPNEIELLDAQTKHILLKPNEEKQIFWRIKVKPDLERNAIYTFPLIIKSNLLSKQLEFKSAYKEPIYSLSTVNQHIPEQLLPKEEGATLQCIAEKQTLAVGESSLISCTLKNNNPFPIEQLQLCFDKDCRTVSIQSGEEKVFPFIFSSKTAGEKDLTIT
;
A
#
# COMPACT_ATOMS: atom_id res chain seq x y z
N MET A 1 -14.45 33.86 -40.20
CA MET A 1 -14.07 33.51 -38.81
C MET A 1 -13.13 32.32 -38.88
N LYS A 2 -11.84 32.51 -38.60
CA LYS A 2 -10.89 31.40 -38.45
C LYS A 2 -10.97 30.96 -36.99
N TYR A 3 -11.51 29.77 -36.75
CA TYR A 3 -11.49 29.14 -35.43
C TYR A 3 -10.05 28.73 -35.14
N THR A 4 -9.39 29.44 -34.23
CA THR A 4 -8.12 28.96 -33.66
C THR A 4 -8.46 28.25 -32.37
N VAL A 5 -8.77 26.96 -32.44
CA VAL A 5 -8.88 26.10 -31.26
C VAL A 5 -7.45 25.78 -30.82
N MET A 6 -6.92 26.54 -29.87
CA MET A 6 -5.63 26.22 -29.25
C MET A 6 -5.91 25.47 -27.95
N ILE A 7 -5.62 24.17 -27.91
CA ILE A 7 -5.74 23.33 -26.72
C ILE A 7 -4.40 23.44 -25.97
N ILE A 8 -4.37 24.16 -24.85
CA ILE A 8 -3.22 24.14 -23.93
C ILE A 8 -3.62 23.44 -22.64
N THR A 9 -2.72 22.59 -22.16
CA THR A 9 -2.97 21.45 -21.28
C THR A 9 -2.40 21.68 -19.89
N ALA A 10 -3.25 21.63 -18.86
CA ALA A 10 -2.80 21.46 -17.48
C ALA A 10 -3.00 19.99 -17.09
N ILE A 11 -1.91 19.27 -16.84
CA ILE A 11 -1.94 17.91 -16.29
C ILE A 11 -2.09 18.04 -14.76
N LEU A 12 -3.03 17.31 -14.19
CA LEU A 12 -3.23 17.25 -12.74
C LEU A 12 -2.09 16.40 -12.17
N PHE A 13 -1.25 17.01 -11.35
CA PHE A 13 -0.20 16.29 -10.62
C PHE A 13 -0.48 16.49 -9.14
N LEU A 14 -0.62 15.39 -8.39
CA LEU A 14 -0.83 15.47 -6.95
C LEU A 14 0.36 16.19 -6.30
N PHE A 15 0.08 17.32 -5.66
CA PHE A 15 1.08 18.09 -4.92
C PHE A 15 0.57 18.32 -3.50
N ILE A 16 1.41 17.97 -2.54
CA ILE A 16 1.23 18.33 -1.14
C ILE A 16 1.96 19.66 -0.94
N LEU A 17 1.21 20.75 -0.81
CA LEU A 17 1.76 21.98 -0.26
C LEU A 17 1.66 21.90 1.27
N PRO A 18 2.73 22.18 2.03
CA PRO A 18 2.64 22.28 3.47
C PRO A 18 1.88 23.57 3.82
N ILE A 19 0.57 23.49 3.92
CA ILE A 19 -0.23 24.56 4.50
C ILE A 19 -0.16 24.36 6.01
N SER A 20 0.58 25.22 6.68
CA SER A 20 0.54 25.36 8.14
C SER A 20 -0.84 25.85 8.55
N VAL A 21 -1.80 24.94 8.64
CA VAL A 21 -3.10 25.21 9.27
C VAL A 21 -2.83 25.22 10.77
N THR A 22 -3.06 26.37 11.40
CA THR A 22 -3.07 26.49 12.85
C THR A 22 -4.04 25.46 13.41
N ALA A 23 -3.50 24.53 14.21
CA ALA A 23 -4.22 23.41 14.78
C ALA A 23 -5.36 23.90 15.69
N ALA A 24 -6.55 24.06 15.12
CA ALA A 24 -7.79 24.12 15.89
C ALA A 24 -8.18 22.67 16.21
N ASN A 25 -7.89 22.23 17.44
CA ASN A 25 -8.39 21.04 18.13
C ASN A 25 -9.30 20.11 17.30
N GLN A 26 -8.73 19.34 16.38
CA GLN A 26 -9.37 18.13 15.90
C GLN A 26 -9.02 17.04 16.92
N THR A 27 -9.97 16.72 17.79
CA THR A 27 -9.94 15.49 18.57
C THR A 27 -9.61 14.33 17.61
N LYS A 28 -8.57 13.56 17.94
CA LYS A 28 -8.05 12.42 17.17
C LYS A 28 -9.20 11.47 16.85
N THR A 29 -9.87 11.72 15.73
CA THR A 29 -11.02 10.95 15.29
C THR A 29 -10.46 9.65 14.75
N ASP A 30 -10.98 8.53 15.22
CA ASP A 30 -10.62 7.24 14.67
C ASP A 30 -11.35 7.08 13.32
N TRP A 31 -10.67 7.49 12.24
CA TRP A 31 -11.24 7.59 10.88
C TRP A 31 -11.67 6.25 10.30
N LEU A 32 -11.33 5.13 10.94
CA LEU A 32 -11.76 3.80 10.53
C LEU A 32 -13.01 3.32 11.27
N SER A 33 -13.40 3.99 12.36
CA SER A 33 -14.36 3.46 13.35
C SER A 33 -15.84 3.66 13.03
N TYR A 34 -16.20 4.46 12.02
CA TYR A 34 -17.59 4.85 11.77
C TYR A 34 -18.12 4.40 10.40
N GLN A 35 -19.43 4.21 10.33
CA GLN A 35 -20.14 3.73 9.15
C GLN A 35 -20.43 4.85 8.16
N GLN A 36 -20.49 6.10 8.62
CA GLN A 36 -20.89 7.23 7.82
C GLN A 36 -20.13 8.49 8.23
N TYR A 37 -19.61 9.22 7.25
CA TYR A 37 -19.08 10.56 7.41
C TYR A 37 -19.84 11.57 6.57
N LYS A 38 -20.15 12.71 7.18
CA LYS A 38 -20.56 13.92 6.48
C LYS A 38 -19.36 14.82 6.38
N LEU A 39 -18.89 15.06 5.17
CA LEU A 39 -17.66 15.79 4.87
C LEU A 39 -18.01 17.03 4.05
N LYS A 40 -17.29 18.14 4.27
CA LYS A 40 -17.25 19.24 3.31
C LYS A 40 -15.97 19.14 2.50
N ALA A 41 -16.10 19.17 1.18
CA ALA A 41 -15.00 19.25 0.23
C ALA A 41 -15.06 20.58 -0.51
N THR A 42 -13.91 21.23 -0.65
CA THR A 42 -13.76 22.48 -1.39
C THR A 42 -12.63 22.29 -2.41
N ILE A 43 -12.94 22.50 -3.69
CA ILE A 43 -11.97 22.53 -4.79
C ILE A 43 -11.91 23.95 -5.32
N GLN A 44 -10.72 24.53 -5.38
CA GLN A 44 -10.50 25.86 -5.94
C GLN A 44 -9.32 25.83 -6.90
N THR A 45 -9.42 26.55 -8.01
CA THR A 45 -8.27 26.78 -8.88
C THR A 45 -8.25 28.20 -9.42
N ASN A 46 -7.06 28.63 -9.81
CA ASN A 46 -6.82 29.90 -10.49
C ASN A 46 -6.44 29.62 -11.94
N ILE A 47 -6.88 30.49 -12.84
CA ILE A 47 -6.56 30.48 -14.26
C ILE A 47 -5.81 31.77 -14.56
N ASN A 48 -4.54 31.65 -14.90
CA ASN A 48 -3.66 32.78 -15.16
C ASN A 48 -3.70 33.12 -16.65
N ILE A 49 -3.80 34.42 -16.94
CA ILE A 49 -3.98 34.96 -18.28
C ILE A 49 -2.82 35.92 -18.57
N ALA A 50 -1.88 35.49 -19.39
CA ALA A 50 -0.72 36.28 -19.78
C ALA A 50 -0.89 36.83 -21.20
N LYS A 51 -0.78 38.16 -21.37
CA LYS A 51 -0.79 38.80 -22.69
C LYS A 51 0.57 38.62 -23.36
N THR A 52 0.59 38.05 -24.55
CA THR A 52 1.83 37.85 -25.35
C THR A 52 2.01 38.90 -26.44
N SER A 53 1.07 39.83 -26.60
CA SER A 53 1.17 40.95 -27.54
C SER A 53 0.38 42.18 -27.08
N THR A 54 0.73 43.36 -27.61
CA THR A 54 -0.01 44.62 -27.37
C THR A 54 -1.40 44.65 -28.02
N ARG A 55 -1.68 43.73 -28.95
CA ARG A 55 -2.99 43.55 -29.60
C ARG A 55 -3.77 42.36 -29.02
N ALA A 56 -3.39 41.90 -27.82
CA ALA A 56 -4.05 40.77 -27.17
C ALA A 56 -5.53 41.08 -26.90
N ARG A 57 -6.40 40.10 -27.16
CA ARG A 57 -7.84 40.17 -26.86
C ARG A 57 -8.34 38.82 -26.39
N LEU A 58 -9.16 38.81 -25.34
CA LEU A 58 -9.90 37.65 -24.86
C LEU A 58 -11.39 37.96 -24.97
N GLU A 59 -12.09 37.22 -25.81
CA GLU A 59 -13.54 37.39 -25.99
C GLU A 59 -14.30 36.44 -25.07
N MET A 60 -13.79 35.22 -24.90
CA MET A 60 -14.38 34.23 -24.03
C MET A 60 -13.31 33.27 -23.49
N LEU A 61 -13.44 32.89 -22.22
CA LEU A 61 -12.71 31.79 -21.61
C LEU A 61 -13.70 30.82 -20.97
N GLU A 62 -13.51 29.54 -21.22
CA GLU A 62 -14.26 28.44 -20.64
C GLU A 62 -13.29 27.44 -19.99
N ALA A 63 -13.46 27.21 -18.69
CA ALA A 63 -12.77 26.15 -17.97
C ALA A 63 -13.76 25.03 -17.65
N ARG A 64 -13.54 23.86 -18.25
CA ARG A 64 -14.27 22.64 -17.92
C ARG A 64 -13.48 21.83 -16.91
N THR A 65 -14.13 21.40 -15.85
CA THR A 65 -13.52 20.52 -14.86
C THR A 65 -14.40 19.31 -14.59
N SER A 66 -13.76 18.15 -14.48
CA SER A 66 -14.36 16.92 -13.97
C SER A 66 -13.91 16.63 -12.52
N LEU A 67 -13.20 17.57 -11.89
CA LEU A 67 -12.63 17.41 -10.55
C LEU A 67 -13.58 17.99 -9.49
N PHE A 68 -14.61 17.22 -9.17
CA PHE A 68 -15.58 17.53 -8.12
C PHE A 68 -16.23 16.23 -7.62
N PRO A 69 -16.78 16.19 -6.40
CA PRO A 69 -17.32 14.94 -5.87
C PRO A 69 -18.41 14.36 -6.77
N GLN A 70 -18.32 13.05 -7.03
CA GLN A 70 -19.24 12.31 -7.89
C GLN A 70 -20.24 11.48 -7.06
N GLN A 71 -21.42 11.22 -7.62
CA GLN A 71 -22.37 10.30 -7.00
C GLN A 71 -21.90 8.86 -7.20
N THR A 72 -21.80 8.08 -6.12
CA THR A 72 -21.42 6.65 -6.19
C THR A 72 -22.30 5.80 -5.27
N ALA A 73 -22.08 4.48 -5.24
CA ALA A 73 -22.77 3.59 -4.31
C ALA A 73 -22.41 3.86 -2.83
N SER A 74 -21.21 4.38 -2.56
CA SER A 74 -20.71 4.65 -1.21
C SER A 74 -20.66 6.15 -0.87
N GLN A 75 -20.99 7.02 -1.82
CA GLN A 75 -20.93 8.48 -1.68
C GLN A 75 -22.19 9.15 -2.24
N SER A 76 -22.86 9.92 -1.39
CA SER A 76 -24.00 10.75 -1.78
C SER A 76 -23.66 12.23 -1.70
N ILE A 77 -23.94 12.98 -2.77
CA ILE A 77 -23.77 14.44 -2.78
C ILE A 77 -25.03 15.06 -2.15
N LEU A 78 -24.87 15.71 -1.00
CA LEU A 78 -25.98 16.37 -0.30
C LEU A 78 -26.23 17.78 -0.84
N SER A 79 -25.15 18.48 -1.22
CA SER A 79 -25.23 19.79 -1.87
C SER A 79 -23.94 20.09 -2.62
N ILE A 80 -24.04 20.79 -3.74
CA ILE A 80 -22.91 21.38 -4.45
C ILE A 80 -23.23 22.85 -4.75
N THR A 81 -22.28 23.73 -4.48
CA THR A 81 -22.38 25.17 -4.79
C THR A 81 -21.09 25.60 -5.45
N THR A 82 -21.19 26.38 -6.52
CA THR A 82 -20.04 26.84 -7.28
C THR A 82 -19.96 28.36 -7.31
N GLN A 83 -18.75 28.89 -7.45
CA GLN A 83 -18.48 30.29 -7.67
C GLN A 83 -17.49 30.41 -8.84
N PRO A 84 -17.86 31.03 -9.98
CA PRO A 84 -19.20 31.50 -10.31
C PRO A 84 -20.25 30.37 -10.39
N PRO A 85 -21.56 30.68 -10.28
CA PRO A 85 -22.62 29.67 -10.30
C PRO A 85 -22.72 29.01 -11.69
N VAL A 86 -22.64 27.68 -11.73
CA VAL A 86 -22.76 26.87 -12.94
C VAL A 86 -23.61 25.63 -12.66
N ALA A 87 -24.27 25.11 -13.70
CA ALA A 87 -24.94 23.81 -13.63
C ALA A 87 -24.01 22.71 -14.14
N GLU A 88 -24.08 21.54 -13.51
CA GLU A 88 -23.41 20.33 -14.01
C GLU A 88 -24.05 19.88 -15.33
N LYS A 89 -23.22 19.46 -16.28
CA LYS A 89 -23.67 18.79 -17.49
C LYS A 89 -22.68 17.69 -17.86
N ASN A 90 -23.18 16.46 -18.04
CA ASN A 90 -22.37 15.30 -18.43
C ASN A 90 -21.16 15.04 -17.49
N HIS A 91 -21.35 15.12 -16.17
CA HIS A 91 -20.26 14.96 -15.19
C HIS A 91 -19.13 15.99 -15.33
N GLU A 92 -19.41 17.15 -15.93
CA GLU A 92 -18.48 18.28 -16.04
C GLU A 92 -19.15 19.58 -15.56
N LEU A 93 -18.35 20.44 -14.93
CA LEU A 93 -18.71 21.82 -14.61
C LEU A 93 -17.97 22.74 -15.58
N ALA A 94 -18.70 23.63 -16.26
CA ALA A 94 -18.15 24.55 -17.25
C ALA A 94 -18.26 26.01 -16.78
N PHE A 95 -17.15 26.56 -16.31
CA PHE A 95 -17.05 27.95 -15.89
C PHE A 95 -16.73 28.84 -17.08
N LYS A 96 -17.56 29.85 -17.33
CA LYS A 96 -17.45 30.74 -18.50
C LYS A 96 -17.31 32.19 -18.09
N TRP A 97 -16.34 32.86 -18.70
CA TRP A 97 -16.12 34.30 -18.57
C TRP A 97 -16.15 34.92 -19.96
N TYR A 98 -16.84 36.05 -20.09
CA TYR A 98 -16.97 36.80 -21.34
C TYR A 98 -16.28 38.15 -21.20
N ASN A 99 -15.39 38.47 -22.13
CA ASN A 99 -14.55 39.66 -22.11
C ASN A 99 -13.87 39.92 -20.75
N PRO A 100 -13.18 38.93 -20.14
CA PRO A 100 -12.54 39.14 -18.84
C PRO A 100 -11.41 40.18 -18.96
N GLU A 101 -11.36 41.10 -18.00
CA GLU A 101 -10.32 42.14 -17.92
C GLU A 101 -9.21 41.75 -16.94
N GLU A 102 -9.50 40.81 -16.04
CA GLU A 102 -8.60 40.32 -15.00
C GLU A 102 -7.48 39.44 -15.57
N GLU A 103 -6.28 39.56 -15.01
CA GLU A 103 -5.13 38.71 -15.35
C GLU A 103 -5.20 37.34 -14.68
N THR A 104 -6.10 37.17 -13.71
CA THR A 104 -6.33 35.92 -13.01
C THR A 104 -7.81 35.74 -12.76
N LEU A 105 -8.37 34.66 -13.31
CA LEU A 105 -9.72 34.20 -13.00
C LEU A 105 -9.65 33.04 -12.02
N SER A 106 -10.72 32.78 -11.29
CA SER A 106 -10.78 31.63 -10.40
C SER A 106 -12.17 31.02 -10.39
N TYR A 107 -12.21 29.72 -10.09
CA TYR A 107 -13.45 29.07 -9.74
C TYR A 107 -13.29 28.28 -8.45
N ARG A 108 -14.40 28.13 -7.74
CA ARG A 108 -14.52 27.40 -6.48
C ARG A 108 -15.75 26.50 -6.53
N ILE A 109 -15.60 25.30 -5.99
CA ILE A 109 -16.63 24.29 -5.85
C ILE A 109 -16.65 23.89 -4.38
N ASP A 110 -17.75 24.12 -3.70
CA ASP A 110 -18.01 23.62 -2.34
C ASP A 110 -19.06 22.52 -2.42
N ALA A 111 -18.78 21.38 -1.82
CA ALA A 111 -19.67 20.24 -1.77
C ALA A 111 -19.80 19.73 -0.33
N ILE A 112 -21.01 19.33 0.04
CA ILE A 112 -21.25 18.52 1.23
C ILE A 112 -21.57 17.12 0.74
N VAL A 113 -20.77 16.15 1.17
CA VAL A 113 -20.91 14.75 0.79
C VAL A 113 -21.15 13.90 2.03
N GLN A 114 -21.91 12.82 1.84
CA GLN A 114 -22.04 11.76 2.81
C GLN A 114 -21.40 10.49 2.26
N THR A 115 -20.40 9.97 2.94
CA THR A 115 -19.63 8.79 2.54
C THR A 115 -19.86 7.64 3.52
N THR A 116 -19.73 6.41 3.02
CA THR A 116 -19.79 5.15 3.77
C THR A 116 -18.62 4.26 3.33
N PRO A 117 -18.17 3.30 4.15
CA PRO A 117 -17.16 2.34 3.70
C PRO A 117 -17.66 1.56 2.49
N ALA A 118 -16.88 1.57 1.41
CA ALA A 118 -17.15 0.76 0.24
C ALA A 118 -16.48 -0.60 0.44
N THR A 119 -17.23 -1.60 0.92
CA THR A 119 -16.68 -2.95 1.18
C THR A 119 -17.24 -3.95 0.20
N ALA A 120 -16.37 -4.70 -0.49
CA ALA A 120 -16.76 -5.82 -1.32
C ALA A 120 -17.50 -6.89 -0.53
N LYS A 121 -18.66 -7.33 -1.03
CA LYS A 121 -19.40 -8.48 -0.49
C LYS A 121 -19.37 -9.63 -1.48
N ILE A 122 -18.18 -10.04 -1.89
CA ILE A 122 -17.98 -11.20 -2.76
C ILE A 122 -18.28 -12.46 -1.96
N LYS A 123 -19.31 -13.22 -2.34
CA LYS A 123 -19.79 -14.37 -1.56
C LYS A 123 -19.21 -15.70 -2.01
N THR A 124 -18.75 -15.76 -3.25
CA THR A 124 -18.26 -16.97 -3.89
C THR A 124 -17.00 -16.64 -4.66
N LYS A 125 -16.12 -17.64 -4.78
CA LYS A 125 -14.95 -17.57 -5.64
C LYS A 125 -15.33 -17.10 -7.04
N VAL A 126 -14.59 -16.12 -7.54
CA VAL A 126 -14.67 -15.65 -8.93
C VAL A 126 -13.51 -16.27 -9.68
N ALA A 127 -13.78 -16.97 -10.78
CA ALA A 127 -12.74 -17.66 -11.53
C ALA A 127 -11.67 -16.70 -12.07
N PHE A 128 -10.40 -17.12 -12.00
CA PHE A 128 -9.28 -16.48 -12.67
C PHE A 128 -8.70 -17.43 -13.74
N PRO A 129 -8.47 -16.98 -14.99
CA PRO A 129 -8.71 -15.62 -15.51
C PRO A 129 -10.22 -15.26 -15.57
N PRO A 130 -10.57 -13.96 -15.47
CA PRO A 130 -11.96 -13.54 -15.43
C PRO A 130 -12.63 -13.72 -16.80
N ASN A 131 -13.85 -14.26 -16.84
CA ASN A 131 -14.67 -14.28 -18.05
C ASN A 131 -15.40 -12.92 -18.18
N ILE A 132 -14.93 -12.09 -19.11
CA ILE A 132 -15.43 -10.74 -19.36
C ILE A 132 -15.60 -10.46 -20.85
N ASP A 133 -16.47 -9.51 -21.16
CA ASP A 133 -16.58 -8.91 -22.49
C ASP A 133 -15.41 -7.95 -22.71
N MET A 134 -14.40 -8.39 -23.46
CA MET A 134 -13.18 -7.62 -23.72
C MET A 134 -13.44 -6.30 -24.44
N GLU A 135 -14.43 -6.26 -25.34
CA GLU A 135 -14.73 -5.04 -26.11
C GLU A 135 -15.32 -3.98 -25.18
N LYS A 136 -16.27 -4.38 -24.33
CA LYS A 136 -16.88 -3.51 -23.31
C LYS A 136 -15.86 -2.93 -22.32
N PHE A 137 -14.82 -3.68 -21.99
CA PHE A 137 -13.81 -3.27 -21.01
C PHE A 137 -12.48 -2.81 -21.61
N SER A 138 -12.38 -2.70 -22.92
CA SER A 138 -11.15 -2.32 -23.65
C SER A 138 -10.45 -1.10 -23.05
N LEU A 139 -11.19 -0.03 -22.77
CA LEU A 139 -10.66 1.19 -22.14
C LEU A 139 -9.92 0.96 -20.81
N TYR A 140 -10.29 -0.08 -20.06
CA TYR A 140 -9.73 -0.41 -18.75
C TYR A 140 -8.84 -1.66 -18.77
N LEU A 141 -8.50 -2.15 -19.96
CA LEU A 141 -7.61 -3.28 -20.23
C LEU A 141 -6.35 -2.85 -20.97
N GLU A 142 -6.48 -1.89 -21.90
CA GLU A 142 -5.37 -1.42 -22.72
C GLU A 142 -4.30 -0.65 -21.90
N PRO A 143 -3.03 -0.69 -22.34
CA PRO A 143 -1.97 0.12 -21.78
C PRO A 143 -2.19 1.60 -22.10
N THR A 144 -1.61 2.47 -21.26
CA THR A 144 -1.66 3.92 -21.41
C THR A 144 -0.27 4.51 -21.18
N GLU A 145 -0.14 5.84 -21.11
CA GLU A 145 1.18 6.48 -20.99
C GLU A 145 1.88 6.13 -19.68
N LEU A 146 1.17 6.21 -18.55
CA LEU A 146 1.72 5.91 -17.22
C LEU A 146 1.42 4.48 -16.75
N ILE A 147 0.35 3.86 -17.26
CA ILE A 147 -0.03 2.48 -16.96
C ILE A 147 0.38 1.60 -18.14
N ASP A 148 1.69 1.38 -18.29
CA ASP A 148 2.30 0.62 -19.37
C ASP A 148 2.21 -0.90 -19.14
N SER A 149 0.97 -1.42 -19.10
CA SER A 149 0.64 -2.83 -18.83
C SER A 149 1.14 -3.81 -19.89
N ASP A 150 1.56 -3.32 -21.06
CA ASP A 150 2.16 -4.10 -22.14
C ASP A 150 3.66 -4.35 -21.96
N ASN A 151 4.31 -3.62 -21.03
CA ASN A 151 5.72 -3.77 -20.69
C ASN A 151 6.06 -5.20 -20.25
N HIS A 152 7.18 -5.73 -20.73
CA HIS A 152 7.61 -7.11 -20.48
C HIS A 152 7.79 -7.42 -18.98
N ALA A 153 8.48 -6.54 -18.24
CA ALA A 153 8.75 -6.75 -16.82
C ALA A 153 7.45 -6.71 -15.98
N ILE A 154 6.49 -5.86 -16.38
CA ILE A 154 5.15 -5.82 -15.75
C ILE A 154 4.42 -7.15 -15.98
N LYS A 155 4.39 -7.65 -17.21
CA LYS A 155 3.77 -8.94 -17.55
C LYS A 155 4.38 -10.10 -16.78
N GLU A 156 5.71 -10.20 -16.75
CA GLU A 156 6.41 -11.25 -16.01
C GLU A 156 6.08 -11.21 -14.51
N LYS A 157 6.16 -10.02 -13.90
CA LYS A 157 5.82 -9.87 -12.48
C LYS A 157 4.35 -10.22 -12.21
N ALA A 158 3.44 -9.81 -13.09
CA ALA A 158 2.02 -10.12 -12.92
C ALA A 158 1.75 -11.63 -13.01
N ILE A 159 2.37 -12.33 -13.97
CA ILE A 159 2.27 -13.80 -14.11
C ILE A 159 2.86 -14.50 -12.87
N GLU A 160 4.01 -14.05 -12.39
CA GLU A 160 4.64 -14.57 -11.17
C GLU A 160 3.70 -14.47 -9.96
N LEU A 161 3.10 -13.30 -9.73
CA LEU A 161 2.19 -13.04 -8.61
C LEU A 161 0.89 -13.85 -8.71
N ALA A 162 0.39 -14.08 -9.93
CA ALA A 162 -0.82 -14.86 -10.18
C ALA A 162 -0.59 -16.37 -10.22
N SER A 163 0.66 -16.83 -10.30
CA SER A 163 1.00 -18.25 -10.48
C SER A 163 0.37 -19.15 -9.41
N GLY A 164 -0.22 -20.26 -9.86
CA GLY A 164 -0.87 -21.26 -9.02
C GLY A 164 -2.22 -20.85 -8.42
N LYS A 165 -2.77 -19.68 -8.79
CA LYS A 165 -4.06 -19.19 -8.29
C LYS A 165 -5.15 -19.27 -9.35
N ASP A 166 -6.36 -19.53 -8.90
CA ASP A 166 -7.55 -19.67 -9.74
C ASP A 166 -8.77 -18.87 -9.20
N ASP A 167 -8.54 -18.07 -8.16
CA ASP A 167 -9.50 -17.16 -7.53
C ASP A 167 -9.08 -15.72 -7.80
N LEU A 168 -9.91 -14.96 -8.52
CA LEU A 168 -9.63 -13.58 -8.91
C LEU A 168 -9.38 -12.69 -7.70
N PHE A 169 -10.10 -12.88 -6.59
CA PHE A 169 -9.90 -12.03 -5.42
C PHE A 169 -8.54 -12.29 -4.77
N ASP A 170 -8.11 -13.56 -4.74
CA ASP A 170 -6.79 -13.95 -4.24
C ASP A 170 -5.66 -13.38 -5.12
N VAL A 171 -5.82 -13.43 -6.45
CA VAL A 171 -4.87 -12.81 -7.40
C VAL A 171 -4.77 -11.29 -7.17
N VAL A 172 -5.90 -10.57 -7.18
CA VAL A 172 -5.91 -9.11 -7.05
C VAL A 172 -5.41 -8.68 -5.66
N PHE A 173 -5.80 -9.39 -4.60
CA PHE A 173 -5.28 -9.18 -3.25
C PHE A 173 -3.76 -9.38 -3.19
N THR A 174 -3.24 -10.44 -3.82
CA THR A 174 -1.80 -10.72 -3.85
C THR A 174 -1.03 -9.60 -4.54
N ILE A 175 -1.54 -9.09 -5.66
CA ILE A 175 -0.93 -7.97 -6.39
C ILE A 175 -0.97 -6.69 -5.53
N ALA A 176 -2.12 -6.34 -4.95
CA ALA A 176 -2.25 -5.15 -4.11
C ALA A 176 -1.33 -5.18 -2.89
N ASN A 177 -1.30 -6.33 -2.21
CA ASN A 177 -0.42 -6.55 -1.06
C ASN A 177 1.06 -6.49 -1.46
N TRP A 178 1.43 -7.07 -2.60
CA TRP A 178 2.81 -7.00 -3.08
C TRP A 178 3.25 -5.56 -3.35
N VAL A 179 2.41 -4.76 -4.04
CA VAL A 179 2.69 -3.33 -4.27
C VAL A 179 2.84 -2.60 -2.95
N HIS A 180 1.91 -2.79 -2.01
CA HIS A 180 1.96 -2.16 -0.69
C HIS A 180 3.24 -2.48 0.09
N GLN A 181 3.71 -3.74 0.02
CA GLN A 181 4.86 -4.20 0.79
C GLN A 181 6.22 -3.87 0.14
N HIS A 182 6.27 -3.68 -1.18
CA HIS A 182 7.55 -3.57 -1.91
C HIS A 182 7.81 -2.19 -2.50
N ILE A 183 6.84 -1.27 -2.45
CA ILE A 183 7.04 0.11 -2.89
C ILE A 183 7.15 1.01 -1.67
N ASN A 184 8.21 1.82 -1.63
CA ASN A 184 8.41 2.81 -0.58
C ASN A 184 7.69 4.11 -0.94
N TYR A 185 6.91 4.63 0.00
CA TYR A 185 6.28 5.94 -0.18
C TYR A 185 7.34 7.04 -0.16
N ASN A 186 7.38 7.87 -1.20
CA ASN A 186 8.36 8.95 -1.35
C ASN A 186 7.67 10.26 -1.77
N GLU A 187 7.38 11.11 -0.78
CA GLU A 187 6.78 12.45 -0.97
C GLU A 187 7.68 13.43 -1.72
N LEU A 188 8.99 13.15 -1.79
CA LEU A 188 9.97 14.00 -2.45
C LEU A 188 10.15 13.66 -3.92
N LEU A 189 9.41 12.67 -4.44
CA LEU A 189 9.43 12.36 -5.87
C LEU A 189 9.09 13.63 -6.67
N GLY A 190 9.90 13.93 -7.69
CA GLY A 190 9.77 15.16 -8.47
C GLY A 190 8.41 15.32 -9.16
N LYS A 191 8.16 16.50 -9.73
CA LYS A 191 6.85 16.97 -10.26
C LYS A 191 6.15 16.10 -11.32
N GLU A 192 6.77 15.02 -11.79
CA GLU A 192 6.26 14.19 -12.89
C GLU A 192 5.95 12.78 -12.39
N VAL A 193 4.69 12.36 -12.56
CA VAL A 193 4.27 10.98 -12.32
C VAL A 193 5.10 10.03 -13.18
N LYS A 194 5.55 8.92 -12.59
CA LYS A 194 6.37 7.92 -13.28
C LYS A 194 5.53 6.77 -13.81
N LYS A 195 5.99 6.17 -14.93
CA LYS A 195 5.38 4.97 -15.50
C LYS A 195 5.41 3.81 -14.52
N ALA A 196 4.43 2.92 -14.58
CA ALA A 196 4.34 1.72 -13.76
C ALA A 196 5.62 0.87 -13.84
N SER A 197 6.20 0.67 -15.03
CA SER A 197 7.48 -0.05 -15.19
C SER A 197 8.67 0.61 -14.47
N TRP A 198 8.67 1.94 -14.36
CA TRP A 198 9.67 2.66 -13.56
C TRP A 198 9.48 2.36 -12.08
N VAL A 199 8.24 2.44 -11.57
CA VAL A 199 7.92 2.11 -10.17
C VAL A 199 8.31 0.66 -9.86
N LEU A 200 8.07 -0.26 -10.81
CA LEU A 200 8.49 -1.65 -10.71
C LEU A 200 10.02 -1.79 -10.62
N THR A 201 10.80 -0.88 -11.18
CA THR A 201 12.27 -0.95 -11.14
C THR A 201 12.83 -0.31 -9.88
N TYR A 202 12.35 0.89 -9.55
CA TYR A 202 12.94 1.73 -8.51
C TYR A 202 12.29 1.59 -7.13
N ARG A 203 11.17 0.87 -7.01
CA ARG A 203 10.55 0.50 -5.72
C ARG A 203 10.20 1.71 -4.85
N GLN A 204 9.78 2.81 -5.48
CA GLN A 204 9.35 4.03 -4.78
C GLN A 204 8.30 4.80 -5.58
N GLY A 205 7.47 5.58 -4.87
CA GLY A 205 6.46 6.43 -5.51
C GLY A 205 5.50 7.09 -4.51
N THR A 206 4.53 7.84 -5.02
CA THR A 206 3.39 8.40 -4.28
C THR A 206 2.13 7.57 -4.52
N CYS A 207 0.96 8.02 -4.05
CA CYS A 207 -0.30 7.30 -4.28
C CYS A 207 -0.61 7.09 -5.78
N ASP A 208 -0.18 8.01 -6.65
CA ASP A 208 -0.27 7.88 -8.11
C ASP A 208 0.49 6.67 -8.64
N GLU A 209 1.77 6.55 -8.26
CA GLU A 209 2.64 5.46 -8.69
C GLU A 209 2.21 4.09 -8.15
N PHE A 210 1.77 4.04 -6.88
CA PHE A 210 1.25 2.80 -6.29
C PHE A 210 0.01 2.33 -7.05
N THR A 211 -0.93 3.25 -7.30
CA THR A 211 -2.16 2.97 -8.02
C THR A 211 -1.88 2.55 -9.46
N SER A 212 -1.02 3.28 -10.16
CA SER A 212 -0.67 3.00 -11.56
C SER A 212 0.03 1.66 -11.73
N LEU A 213 0.99 1.32 -10.85
CA LEU A 213 1.65 0.01 -10.86
C LEU A 213 0.65 -1.13 -10.59
N PHE A 214 -0.20 -0.97 -9.59
CA PHE A 214 -1.23 -1.96 -9.28
C PHE A 214 -2.17 -2.19 -10.47
N ILE A 215 -2.65 -1.13 -11.13
CA ILE A 215 -3.52 -1.24 -12.31
C ILE A 215 -2.76 -1.90 -13.47
N ALA A 216 -1.49 -1.54 -13.71
CA ALA A 216 -0.70 -2.11 -14.79
C ALA A 216 -0.53 -3.63 -14.63
N LEU A 217 -0.23 -4.10 -13.41
CA LEU A 217 -0.14 -5.52 -13.07
C LEU A 217 -1.49 -6.23 -13.25
N CYS A 218 -2.61 -5.61 -12.89
CA CYS A 218 -3.95 -6.18 -13.13
C CYS A 218 -4.26 -6.29 -14.62
N ARG A 219 -4.06 -5.21 -15.38
CA ARG A 219 -4.34 -5.16 -16.83
C ARG A 219 -3.48 -6.14 -17.63
N ALA A 220 -2.22 -6.34 -17.22
CA ALA A 220 -1.34 -7.34 -17.82
C ALA A 220 -1.87 -8.79 -17.73
N LEU A 221 -2.79 -9.06 -16.81
CA LEU A 221 -3.48 -10.35 -16.64
C LEU A 221 -4.90 -10.37 -17.23
N GLY A 222 -5.28 -9.34 -18.00
CA GLY A 222 -6.63 -9.21 -18.54
C GLY A 222 -7.70 -8.88 -17.48
N ILE A 223 -7.29 -8.29 -16.34
CA ILE A 223 -8.21 -7.87 -15.28
C ILE A 223 -8.52 -6.37 -15.47
N PRO A 224 -9.77 -5.97 -15.76
CA PRO A 224 -10.11 -4.57 -15.95
C PRO A 224 -9.95 -3.80 -14.65
N ALA A 225 -9.16 -2.73 -14.70
CA ALA A 225 -8.89 -1.88 -13.56
C ALA A 225 -8.84 -0.41 -13.99
N LYS A 226 -9.46 0.46 -13.20
CA LYS A 226 -9.56 1.90 -13.45
C LYS A 226 -8.93 2.69 -12.30
N TYR A 227 -8.39 3.84 -12.65
CA TYR A 227 -7.78 4.78 -11.72
C TYR A 227 -8.87 5.68 -11.13
N ILE A 228 -8.80 5.94 -9.83
CA ILE A 228 -9.70 6.83 -9.12
C ILE A 228 -8.89 8.00 -8.55
N SER A 229 -9.24 9.21 -8.94
CA SER A 229 -8.75 10.43 -8.31
C SER A 229 -9.77 10.89 -7.26
N GLY A 230 -9.30 11.17 -6.06
CA GLY A 230 -10.17 11.53 -4.96
C GLY A 230 -9.48 12.30 -3.85
N ILE A 231 -10.11 12.27 -2.68
CA ILE A 231 -9.60 12.82 -1.43
C ILE A 231 -9.67 11.70 -0.40
N ALA A 232 -8.66 11.54 0.45
CA ALA A 232 -8.71 10.62 1.58
C ALA A 232 -8.04 11.25 2.81
N TYR A 233 -8.35 10.72 4.00
CA TYR A 233 -7.68 11.17 5.22
C TYR A 233 -6.34 10.46 5.39
N SER A 234 -5.28 11.24 5.53
CA SER A 234 -3.93 10.75 5.72
C SER A 234 -3.52 10.84 7.18
N ASN A 235 -3.18 9.69 7.76
CA ASN A 235 -2.67 9.62 9.13
C ASN A 235 -1.27 10.23 9.29
N ILE A 236 -0.52 10.39 8.19
CA ILE A 236 0.84 10.94 8.19
C ILE A 236 0.79 12.44 8.46
N ILE A 237 0.01 13.18 7.66
CA ILE A 237 -0.16 14.63 7.81
C ILE A 237 -1.34 15.00 8.70
N SER A 238 -2.12 14.01 9.16
CA SER A 238 -3.32 14.17 9.98
C SER A 238 -4.38 15.10 9.36
N ALA A 239 -4.51 15.06 8.03
CA ALA A 239 -5.43 15.91 7.27
C ALA A 239 -5.97 15.16 6.04
N PHE A 240 -7.04 15.70 5.45
CA PHE A 240 -7.49 15.26 4.13
C PHE A 240 -6.58 15.82 3.05
N GLU A 241 -6.18 14.96 2.11
CA GLU A 241 -5.39 15.33 0.95
C GLU A 241 -5.95 14.69 -0.31
N MET A 242 -5.51 15.21 -1.47
CA MET A 242 -5.71 14.51 -2.73
C MET A 242 -5.11 13.11 -2.61
N HIS A 243 -5.82 12.12 -3.13
CA HIS A 243 -5.41 10.72 -3.05
C HIS A 243 -5.81 9.96 -4.31
N ALA A 244 -5.09 8.89 -4.58
CA ALA A 244 -5.30 8.02 -5.71
C ALA A 244 -5.44 6.57 -5.26
N TRP A 245 -6.40 5.86 -5.82
CA TRP A 245 -6.56 4.41 -5.63
C TRP A 245 -7.18 3.78 -6.87
N ALA A 246 -7.33 2.46 -6.86
CA ALA A 246 -7.85 1.71 -8.00
C ALA A 246 -9.25 1.19 -7.75
N SER A 247 -9.97 0.92 -8.83
CA SER A 247 -11.17 0.09 -8.80
C SER A 247 -11.06 -1.02 -9.84
N VAL A 248 -11.31 -2.26 -9.42
CA VAL A 248 -11.12 -3.48 -10.21
C VAL A 248 -12.48 -4.12 -10.49
N TYR A 249 -12.70 -4.56 -11.72
CA TYR A 249 -13.97 -5.18 -12.11
C TYR A 249 -14.00 -6.66 -11.74
N PHE A 250 -15.00 -7.06 -10.97
CA PHE A 250 -15.30 -8.44 -10.63
C PHE A 250 -16.62 -8.87 -11.31
N PRO A 251 -16.60 -9.85 -12.24
CA PRO A 251 -17.81 -10.36 -12.87
C PRO A 251 -18.89 -10.75 -11.85
N GLY A 252 -20.11 -10.24 -12.04
CA GLY A 252 -21.24 -10.45 -11.14
C GLY A 252 -21.28 -9.56 -9.90
N TYR A 253 -20.21 -8.81 -9.59
CA TYR A 253 -20.12 -7.93 -8.42
C TYR A 253 -19.87 -6.46 -8.78
N GLY A 254 -19.31 -6.18 -9.95
CA GLY A 254 -19.05 -4.82 -10.43
C GLY A 254 -17.66 -4.31 -10.04
N TRP A 255 -17.53 -3.00 -9.95
CA TRP A 255 -16.27 -2.30 -9.64
C TRP A 255 -16.02 -2.28 -8.13
N ILE A 256 -14.87 -2.81 -7.72
CA ILE A 256 -14.48 -2.99 -6.31
C ILE A 256 -13.24 -2.16 -6.02
N PRO A 257 -13.20 -1.36 -4.94
CA PRO A 257 -12.07 -0.49 -4.65
C PRO A 257 -10.88 -1.26 -4.05
N PHE A 258 -9.67 -0.86 -4.44
CA PHE A 258 -8.40 -1.33 -3.91
C PHE A 258 -7.46 -0.13 -3.75
N ASP A 259 -6.99 0.09 -2.54
CA ASP A 259 -6.01 1.12 -2.20
C ASP A 259 -4.68 0.46 -1.80
N PRO A 260 -3.72 0.32 -2.75
CA PRO A 260 -2.39 -0.22 -2.46
C PRO A 260 -1.56 0.68 -1.54
N THR A 261 -1.86 1.99 -1.46
CA THR A 261 -1.11 2.92 -0.60
C THR A 261 -1.52 2.75 0.86
N TYR A 262 -2.81 2.66 1.15
CA TYR A 262 -3.34 2.52 2.51
C TYR A 262 -3.60 1.07 2.95
N GLY A 263 -3.28 0.08 2.12
CA GLY A 263 -3.44 -1.33 2.48
C GLY A 263 -4.90 -1.80 2.54
N GLN A 264 -5.81 -1.12 1.83
CA GLN A 264 -7.25 -1.42 1.86
C GLN A 264 -7.65 -2.20 0.61
N PHE A 265 -7.75 -3.53 0.71
CA PHE A 265 -7.82 -4.42 -0.46
C PHE A 265 -9.21 -5.03 -0.69
N GLY A 266 -10.00 -4.45 -1.60
CA GLY A 266 -11.40 -4.84 -1.75
C GLY A 266 -12.33 -4.11 -0.79
N TYR A 267 -11.80 -3.11 -0.08
CA TYR A 267 -12.58 -2.09 0.58
C TYR A 267 -11.86 -0.75 0.55
N VAL A 268 -12.61 0.33 0.72
CA VAL A 268 -12.08 1.62 1.23
C VAL A 268 -12.95 2.13 2.37
N ASP A 269 -12.37 2.85 3.31
CA ASP A 269 -13.10 3.45 4.44
C ASP A 269 -13.93 4.68 4.04
N ALA A 270 -14.69 5.23 4.99
CA ALA A 270 -15.57 6.37 4.75
C ALA A 270 -14.82 7.70 4.57
N SER A 271 -13.51 7.77 4.78
CA SER A 271 -12.74 9.00 4.53
C SER A 271 -12.50 9.25 3.04
N HIS A 272 -12.71 8.25 2.19
CA HIS A 272 -12.49 8.34 0.75
C HIS A 272 -13.64 9.09 0.06
N ILE A 273 -13.33 10.21 -0.58
CA ILE A 273 -14.22 10.99 -1.44
C ILE A 273 -13.81 10.79 -2.90
N VAL A 274 -14.69 10.21 -3.72
CA VAL A 274 -14.47 10.03 -5.16
C VAL A 274 -14.69 11.36 -5.88
N LEU A 275 -13.69 11.85 -6.62
CA LEU A 275 -13.79 13.03 -7.48
C LEU A 275 -13.85 12.68 -8.97
N LYS A 276 -13.12 11.67 -9.41
CA LYS A 276 -13.05 11.30 -10.83
C LYS A 276 -12.66 9.84 -10.99
N GLU A 277 -13.28 9.18 -11.97
CA GLU A 277 -12.84 7.88 -12.48
C GLU A 277 -12.14 8.07 -13.83
N SER A 278 -11.01 7.39 -14.03
CA SER A 278 -10.23 7.49 -15.26
C SER A 278 -9.57 6.16 -15.63
N HIS A 279 -9.06 6.08 -16.86
CA HIS A 279 -8.27 4.94 -17.32
C HIS A 279 -6.76 5.15 -17.09
N ASP A 280 -6.33 6.35 -16.73
CA ASP A 280 -4.94 6.73 -16.44
C ASP A 280 -4.88 7.89 -15.41
N ALA A 281 -3.77 8.02 -14.70
CA ALA A 281 -3.46 9.11 -13.78
C ALA A 281 -3.31 10.46 -14.53
N GLU A 282 -2.81 10.47 -15.77
CA GLU A 282 -2.60 11.70 -16.54
C GLU A 282 -3.89 12.37 -17.04
N THR A 283 -5.06 11.74 -16.84
CA THR A 283 -6.30 12.25 -17.43
C THR A 283 -6.62 13.68 -16.95
N LYS A 284 -6.46 14.64 -17.86
CA LYS A 284 -6.65 16.08 -17.64
C LYS A 284 -7.93 16.36 -16.86
N ALA A 285 -7.76 16.93 -15.67
CA ALA A 285 -8.86 17.28 -14.78
C ALA A 285 -9.52 18.61 -15.16
N ILE A 286 -8.74 19.50 -15.78
CA ILE A 286 -9.18 20.83 -16.22
C ILE A 286 -8.87 20.97 -17.72
N LYS A 287 -9.87 21.35 -18.50
CA LYS A 287 -9.76 21.69 -19.92
C LYS A 287 -10.10 23.16 -20.12
N LEU A 288 -9.12 23.91 -20.63
CA LEU A 288 -9.29 25.32 -20.99
C LEU A 288 -9.65 25.44 -22.46
N ILE A 289 -10.65 26.26 -22.77
CA ILE A 289 -11.12 26.58 -24.11
C ILE A 289 -11.30 28.10 -24.14
N TRP A 290 -10.76 28.80 -25.15
CA TRP A 290 -10.94 30.24 -25.23
C TRP A 290 -11.04 30.74 -26.67
N GLU A 291 -11.65 31.91 -26.81
CA GLU A 291 -11.74 32.67 -28.05
C GLU A 291 -10.98 33.99 -27.85
N GLY A 292 -9.94 34.20 -28.65
CA GLY A 292 -9.06 35.35 -28.49
C GLY A 292 -7.77 35.23 -29.31
N SER A 293 -6.86 36.19 -29.12
CA SER A 293 -5.56 36.18 -29.78
C SER A 293 -4.50 36.87 -28.93
N GLY A 294 -3.24 36.42 -29.04
CA GLY A 294 -2.11 37.05 -28.34
C GLY A 294 -2.11 36.80 -26.84
N MET A 295 -2.49 35.60 -26.40
CA MET A 295 -2.59 35.23 -24.99
C MET A 295 -2.03 33.83 -24.75
N GLU A 296 -1.48 33.65 -23.57
CA GLU A 296 -1.13 32.36 -22.98
C GLU A 296 -1.99 32.18 -21.74
N ILE A 297 -2.73 31.06 -21.66
CA ILE A 297 -3.66 30.79 -20.57
C ILE A 297 -3.29 29.47 -19.94
N THR A 298 -3.09 29.48 -18.62
CA THR A 298 -2.68 28.30 -17.84
C THR A 298 -3.56 28.16 -16.60
N ALA A 299 -3.84 26.93 -16.19
CA ALA A 299 -4.51 26.66 -14.92
C ALA A 299 -3.46 26.31 -13.86
N SER A 300 -3.58 26.89 -12.68
CA SER A 300 -2.82 26.49 -11.50
C SER A 300 -3.26 25.10 -11.02
N GLN A 301 -2.42 24.44 -10.23
CA GLN A 301 -2.81 23.21 -9.57
C GLN A 301 -4.00 23.48 -8.62
N PRO A 302 -5.06 22.65 -8.65
CA PRO A 302 -6.20 22.85 -7.76
C PRO A 302 -5.81 22.72 -6.30
N THR A 303 -6.27 23.68 -5.49
CA THR A 303 -6.28 23.53 -4.03
C THR A 303 -7.50 22.72 -3.64
N VAL A 304 -7.28 21.61 -2.93
CA VAL A 304 -8.35 20.73 -2.45
C VAL A 304 -8.30 20.67 -0.93
N LEU A 305 -9.42 21.00 -0.31
CA LEU A 305 -9.58 20.98 1.14
C LEU A 305 -10.77 20.10 1.47
N ALA A 306 -10.65 19.24 2.48
CA ALA A 306 -11.79 18.56 3.05
C ALA A 306 -11.72 18.53 4.58
N TYR A 307 -12.89 18.52 5.22
CA TYR A 307 -12.99 18.40 6.65
C TYR A 307 -14.29 17.71 7.07
N LEU A 308 -14.22 17.08 8.25
CA LEU A 308 -15.33 16.38 8.86
C LEU A 308 -16.35 17.35 9.46
N ILE A 309 -17.62 17.13 9.13
CA ILE A 309 -18.76 17.81 9.76
C ILE A 309 -19.32 16.92 10.87
N GLU A 310 -19.60 15.65 10.55
CA GLU A 310 -20.29 14.73 11.45
C GLU A 310 -19.96 13.26 11.13
N THR A 311 -19.96 12.42 12.17
CA THR A 311 -19.84 10.95 12.06
C THR A 311 -21.11 10.29 12.58
N SER A 312 -21.54 9.19 11.97
CA SER A 312 -22.63 8.37 12.50
C SER A 312 -22.38 6.87 12.34
N GLY A 313 -22.95 6.09 13.27
CA GLY A 313 -22.89 4.62 13.32
C GLY A 313 -21.48 4.08 13.62
N LYS A 314 -21.28 3.36 14.72
CA LYS A 314 -20.01 2.66 14.94
C LYS A 314 -19.92 1.40 14.09
N ARG A 315 -18.76 1.18 13.46
CA ARG A 315 -18.47 -0.08 12.77
C ARG A 315 -18.22 -1.18 13.80
N LYS A 316 -18.53 -2.40 13.38
CA LYS A 316 -18.13 -3.62 14.07
C LYS A 316 -17.04 -4.28 13.25
N SER A 317 -16.10 -4.92 13.92
CA SER A 317 -15.13 -5.78 13.26
C SER A 317 -15.84 -6.85 12.43
N LEU A 318 -15.31 -7.13 11.24
CA LEU A 318 -15.76 -8.23 10.39
C LEU A 318 -15.09 -9.56 10.74
N ILE A 319 -14.05 -9.53 11.58
CA ILE A 319 -13.29 -10.70 11.99
C ILE A 319 -13.31 -10.88 13.51
N GLU A 320 -12.98 -12.07 13.95
CA GLU A 320 -12.60 -12.36 15.34
C GLU A 320 -11.13 -12.77 15.41
N ILE A 321 -10.46 -12.39 16.50
CA ILE A 321 -9.07 -12.74 16.78
C ILE A 321 -9.00 -13.51 18.09
N THR A 322 -8.42 -14.70 18.04
CA THR A 322 -8.11 -15.53 19.20
C THR A 322 -6.58 -15.65 19.32
N PRO A 323 -5.94 -14.85 20.18
CA PRO A 323 -4.49 -14.90 20.36
C PRO A 323 -4.07 -16.10 21.23
N SER A 324 -2.89 -16.63 20.96
CA SER A 324 -2.22 -17.64 21.78
C SER A 324 -0.71 -17.44 21.71
N ILE A 325 0.00 -17.94 22.72
CA ILE A 325 1.46 -17.93 22.78
C ILE A 325 1.93 -19.33 23.13
N LEU A 326 2.97 -19.79 22.44
CA LEU A 326 3.46 -21.16 22.55
C LEU A 326 4.00 -21.44 23.96
N PHE A 327 4.95 -20.63 24.42
CA PHE A 327 5.53 -20.79 25.76
C PHE A 327 5.04 -19.68 26.68
N LYS A 328 4.35 -20.05 27.77
CA LYS A 328 3.88 -19.10 28.80
C LYS A 328 5.01 -18.55 29.67
N ARG A 329 6.12 -19.28 29.76
CA ARG A 329 7.33 -18.88 30.49
C ARG A 329 8.57 -19.26 29.69
N THR A 330 9.54 -18.35 29.58
CA THR A 330 10.80 -18.57 28.84
C THR A 330 12.00 -17.93 29.54
N GLY A 331 13.20 -18.41 29.28
CA GLY A 331 14.44 -17.76 29.69
C GLY A 331 14.73 -16.50 28.87
N PHE A 332 15.68 -15.69 29.36
CA PHE A 332 16.23 -14.58 28.57
C PHE A 332 16.97 -15.13 27.34
N GLY A 333 16.93 -14.43 26.21
CA GLY A 333 17.49 -14.93 24.95
C GLY A 333 16.63 -15.96 24.21
N SER A 334 15.55 -16.44 24.82
CA SER A 334 14.67 -17.47 24.24
C SER A 334 13.87 -16.94 23.07
N TYR A 335 13.66 -17.81 22.08
CA TYR A 335 12.63 -17.63 21.07
C TYR A 335 11.25 -18.02 21.62
N ASN A 336 10.19 -17.45 21.05
CA ASN A 336 8.81 -17.82 21.33
C ASN A 336 7.94 -17.56 20.07
N LEU A 337 6.71 -18.06 20.09
CA LEU A 337 5.78 -17.97 18.98
C LEU A 337 4.45 -17.35 19.43
N VAL A 338 4.12 -16.21 18.86
CA VAL A 338 2.79 -15.62 18.95
C VAL A 338 1.96 -16.18 17.81
N LYS A 339 0.80 -16.74 18.12
CA LYS A 339 -0.17 -17.24 17.13
C LYS A 339 -1.47 -16.45 17.27
N ALA A 340 -2.02 -16.02 16.15
CA ALA A 340 -3.39 -15.51 16.10
C ALA A 340 -4.22 -16.38 15.17
N THR A 341 -5.32 -16.92 15.70
CA THR A 341 -6.38 -17.51 14.90
C THR A 341 -7.37 -16.42 14.55
N ILE A 342 -7.54 -16.18 13.25
CA ILE A 342 -8.42 -15.14 12.71
C ILE A 342 -9.61 -15.82 12.02
N THR A 343 -10.82 -15.47 12.42
CA THR A 343 -12.05 -16.09 11.92
C THR A 343 -12.91 -15.06 11.20
N ASN A 344 -13.27 -15.34 9.95
CA ASN A 344 -14.27 -14.59 9.21
C ASN A 344 -15.64 -15.26 9.40
N LYS A 345 -16.55 -14.65 10.15
CA LYS A 345 -17.93 -15.19 10.35
C LYS A 345 -18.91 -14.75 9.27
N ASN A 346 -18.45 -14.03 8.26
CA ASN A 346 -19.30 -13.53 7.19
C ASN A 346 -19.37 -14.54 6.04
N ASN A 347 -20.45 -14.46 5.28
CA ASN A 347 -20.62 -15.24 4.04
C ASN A 347 -19.98 -14.55 2.81
N PHE A 348 -19.02 -13.65 3.02
CA PHE A 348 -18.28 -12.97 1.97
C PHE A 348 -16.80 -12.85 2.34
N TYR A 349 -15.94 -12.62 1.34
CA TYR A 349 -14.49 -12.43 1.52
C TYR A 349 -14.20 -11.20 2.38
N VAL A 350 -13.24 -11.31 3.29
CA VAL A 350 -12.80 -10.21 4.15
C VAL A 350 -11.28 -10.10 4.07
N SER A 351 -10.78 -8.93 3.70
CA SER A 351 -9.37 -8.57 3.82
C SER A 351 -9.17 -7.69 5.05
N GLU A 352 -8.12 -7.94 5.83
CA GLU A 352 -7.78 -7.09 6.97
C GLU A 352 -6.27 -7.00 7.15
N GLU A 353 -5.83 -5.88 7.70
CA GLU A 353 -4.48 -5.71 8.22
C GLU A 353 -4.44 -6.15 9.69
N ILE A 354 -3.54 -7.06 10.03
CA ILE A 354 -3.29 -7.49 11.42
C ILE A 354 -1.86 -7.16 11.80
N SER A 355 -1.66 -6.51 12.95
CA SER A 355 -0.34 -6.18 13.46
C SER A 355 -0.13 -6.59 14.91
N LEU A 356 1.13 -6.86 15.25
CA LEU A 356 1.58 -7.19 16.60
C LEU A 356 2.32 -6.00 17.20
N ALA A 357 1.77 -5.41 18.26
CA ALA A 357 2.48 -4.45 19.11
C ALA A 357 3.17 -5.20 20.25
N LYS A 358 4.41 -4.80 20.53
CA LYS A 358 5.32 -5.46 21.48
C LYS A 358 6.14 -4.42 22.27
N PRO A 359 6.68 -4.79 23.45
CA PRO A 359 7.68 -4.01 24.17
C PRO A 359 9.03 -3.96 23.42
N ASN A 360 9.93 -3.07 23.86
CA ASN A 360 11.26 -2.87 23.27
C ASN A 360 12.24 -4.02 23.58
N GLU A 361 11.95 -4.80 24.61
CA GLU A 361 12.71 -5.95 25.09
C GLU A 361 12.43 -7.22 24.28
N ILE A 362 11.45 -7.16 23.38
CA ILE A 362 11.11 -8.24 22.47
C ILE A 362 11.58 -7.87 21.07
N GLU A 363 12.39 -8.72 20.46
CA GLU A 363 12.76 -8.66 19.06
C GLU A 363 11.73 -9.42 18.23
N LEU A 364 11.42 -8.89 17.04
CA LEU A 364 10.47 -9.51 16.12
C LEU A 364 11.24 -9.98 14.88
N LEU A 365 11.10 -11.26 14.53
CA LEU A 365 11.79 -11.86 13.39
C LEU A 365 10.96 -11.80 12.10
N ASP A 366 9.65 -11.56 12.22
CA ASP A 366 8.73 -11.49 11.09
C ASP A 366 8.23 -10.05 10.90
N ALA A 367 7.56 -9.77 9.78
CA ALA A 367 6.91 -8.47 9.57
C ALA A 367 5.91 -8.17 10.70
N GLN A 368 5.99 -6.97 11.27
CA GLN A 368 5.09 -6.51 12.34
C GLN A 368 3.63 -6.53 11.91
N THR A 369 3.40 -6.19 10.65
CA THR A 369 2.09 -6.09 10.03
C THR A 369 1.94 -7.17 8.97
N LYS A 370 0.77 -7.81 8.91
CA LYS A 370 0.41 -8.84 7.95
C LYS A 370 -0.98 -8.54 7.40
N HIS A 371 -1.06 -8.39 6.07
CA HIS A 371 -2.33 -8.36 5.37
C HIS A 371 -2.83 -9.77 5.14
N ILE A 372 -4.10 -10.03 5.46
CA ILE A 372 -4.72 -11.33 5.27
C ILE A 372 -5.96 -11.21 4.40
N LEU A 373 -6.22 -12.27 3.65
CA LEU A 373 -7.48 -12.50 2.96
C LEU A 373 -8.17 -13.72 3.58
N LEU A 374 -9.42 -13.58 3.98
CA LEU A 374 -10.26 -14.65 4.52
C LEU A 374 -11.42 -14.90 3.58
N LYS A 375 -11.57 -16.14 3.12
CA LYS A 375 -12.73 -16.64 2.39
C LYS A 375 -13.98 -16.63 3.30
N PRO A 376 -15.19 -16.74 2.72
CA PRO A 376 -16.42 -16.88 3.49
C PRO A 376 -16.33 -18.00 4.53
N ASN A 377 -16.63 -17.70 5.79
CA ASN A 377 -16.58 -18.65 6.90
C ASN A 377 -15.20 -19.30 7.16
N GLU A 378 -14.11 -18.73 6.63
CA GLU A 378 -12.75 -19.27 6.82
C GLU A 378 -12.19 -18.90 8.19
N GLU A 379 -11.39 -19.83 8.73
CA GLU A 379 -10.47 -19.56 9.82
C GLU A 379 -9.03 -19.69 9.31
N LYS A 380 -8.18 -18.70 9.61
CA LYS A 380 -6.77 -18.67 9.21
C LYS A 380 -5.87 -18.43 10.41
N GLN A 381 -4.73 -19.09 10.43
CA GLN A 381 -3.73 -18.92 11.47
C GLN A 381 -2.56 -18.09 10.94
N ILE A 382 -2.16 -17.08 11.70
CA ILE A 382 -0.96 -16.29 11.45
C ILE A 382 -0.05 -16.32 12.66
N PHE A 383 1.25 -16.16 12.41
CA PHE A 383 2.30 -16.38 13.39
C PHE A 383 3.29 -15.22 13.41
N TRP A 384 3.86 -14.92 14.58
CA TRP A 384 5.03 -14.08 14.73
C TRP A 384 6.05 -14.77 15.64
N ARG A 385 7.25 -14.97 15.11
CA ARG A 385 8.42 -15.43 15.84
C ARG A 385 9.04 -14.22 16.54
N ILE A 386 9.19 -14.36 17.83
CA ILE A 386 9.76 -13.32 18.69
C ILE A 386 10.95 -13.87 19.46
N LYS A 387 11.85 -12.99 19.88
CA LYS A 387 13.00 -13.32 20.73
C LYS A 387 13.05 -12.37 21.92
N VAL A 388 13.23 -12.93 23.11
CA VAL A 388 13.45 -12.14 24.33
C VAL A 388 14.90 -11.68 24.35
N LYS A 389 15.15 -10.41 24.62
CA LYS A 389 16.52 -9.92 24.79
C LYS A 389 17.26 -10.66 25.91
N PRO A 390 18.56 -10.99 25.73
CA PRO A 390 19.33 -11.76 26.72
C PRO A 390 19.81 -10.92 27.90
N ASP A 391 19.92 -9.60 27.75
CA ASP A 391 20.57 -8.63 28.64
C ASP A 391 19.60 -7.99 29.66
N LEU A 392 18.64 -8.77 30.14
CA LEU A 392 17.67 -8.34 31.16
C LEU A 392 18.23 -8.52 32.59
N GLU A 393 17.67 -7.78 33.55
CA GLU A 393 18.11 -7.86 34.95
C GLU A 393 17.82 -9.25 35.54
N ARG A 394 18.89 -9.94 35.97
CA ARG A 394 18.83 -11.37 36.36
C ARG A 394 17.91 -11.67 37.54
N ASN A 395 17.68 -10.70 38.42
CA ASN A 395 16.88 -10.88 39.63
C ASN A 395 15.41 -10.50 39.46
N ALA A 396 14.99 -10.14 38.23
CA ALA A 396 13.62 -9.77 37.92
C ALA A 396 12.88 -10.89 37.16
N ILE A 397 11.56 -10.89 37.31
CA ILE A 397 10.64 -11.64 36.45
C ILE A 397 9.90 -10.63 35.60
N TYR A 398 10.10 -10.68 34.30
CA TYR A 398 9.43 -9.81 33.34
C TYR A 398 8.11 -10.44 32.92
N THR A 399 7.07 -9.62 32.79
CA THR A 399 5.81 -10.00 32.13
C THR A 399 5.69 -9.14 30.89
N PHE A 400 5.66 -9.77 29.71
CA PHE A 400 5.64 -9.07 28.44
C PHE A 400 4.21 -9.02 27.89
N PRO A 401 3.55 -7.84 27.93
CA PRO A 401 2.26 -7.66 27.27
C PRO A 401 2.48 -7.56 25.76
N LEU A 402 1.67 -8.29 25.01
CA LEU A 402 1.63 -8.27 23.56
C LEU A 402 0.21 -7.92 23.13
N ILE A 403 0.06 -7.11 22.08
CA ILE A 403 -1.26 -6.70 21.59
C ILE A 403 -1.34 -7.03 20.10
N ILE A 404 -2.30 -7.88 19.74
CA ILE A 404 -2.66 -8.15 18.35
C ILE A 404 -3.82 -7.22 17.99
N LYS A 405 -3.64 -6.38 16.98
CA LYS A 405 -4.62 -5.37 16.57
C LYS A 405 -4.97 -5.51 15.10
N SER A 406 -6.21 -5.16 14.79
CA SER A 406 -6.71 -4.83 13.45
C SER A 406 -7.24 -3.40 13.48
N ASN A 407 -7.86 -2.95 12.39
CA ASN A 407 -8.49 -1.64 12.27
C ASN A 407 -9.56 -1.37 13.35
N LEU A 408 -10.35 -2.38 13.72
CA LEU A 408 -11.54 -2.19 14.59
C LEU A 408 -11.50 -3.01 15.88
N LEU A 409 -10.43 -3.76 16.12
CA LEU A 409 -10.34 -4.62 17.28
C LEU A 409 -8.90 -4.79 17.76
N SER A 410 -8.75 -5.01 19.06
CA SER A 410 -7.47 -5.39 19.66
C SER A 410 -7.68 -6.51 20.68
N LYS A 411 -6.68 -7.39 20.79
CA LYS A 411 -6.63 -8.48 21.76
C LYS A 411 -5.25 -8.51 22.39
N GLN A 412 -5.23 -8.58 23.72
CA GLN A 412 -3.99 -8.68 24.48
C GLN A 412 -3.70 -10.13 24.83
N LEU A 413 -2.42 -10.47 24.88
CA LEU A 413 -1.89 -11.68 25.49
C LEU A 413 -0.58 -11.35 26.20
N GLU A 414 -0.12 -12.26 27.05
CA GLU A 414 1.15 -12.09 27.76
C GLU A 414 1.87 -13.42 27.98
N PHE A 415 3.17 -13.31 28.24
CA PHE A 415 4.02 -14.39 28.76
C PHE A 415 5.05 -13.82 29.72
N LYS A 416 5.65 -14.69 30.53
CA LYS A 416 6.66 -14.30 31.52
C LYS A 416 8.06 -14.73 31.09
N SER A 417 9.07 -14.01 31.52
CA SER A 417 10.46 -14.42 31.34
C SER A 417 11.32 -14.11 32.56
N ALA A 418 12.22 -15.04 32.90
CA ALA A 418 13.16 -14.87 34.01
C ALA A 418 14.46 -15.65 33.75
N TYR A 419 15.56 -15.26 34.40
CA TYR A 419 16.89 -15.81 34.15
C TYR A 419 17.00 -17.35 34.31
N LYS A 420 16.20 -17.96 35.20
CA LYS A 420 16.24 -19.41 35.49
C LYS A 420 15.23 -20.24 34.68
N GLU A 421 14.48 -19.62 33.78
CA GLU A 421 13.50 -20.33 32.95
C GLU A 421 14.16 -21.00 31.73
N PRO A 422 13.52 -22.01 31.11
CA PRO A 422 14.05 -22.70 29.94
C PRO A 422 14.21 -21.77 28.73
N ILE A 423 15.34 -21.89 28.02
CA ILE A 423 15.60 -21.17 26.77
C ILE A 423 15.25 -22.11 25.60
N TYR A 424 14.38 -21.64 24.70
CA TYR A 424 13.97 -22.39 23.51
C TYR A 424 14.64 -21.83 22.27
N SER A 425 15.11 -22.72 21.39
CA SER A 425 15.75 -22.37 20.13
C SER A 425 14.72 -21.94 19.06
N LEU A 426 15.20 -21.24 18.03
CA LEU A 426 14.37 -20.92 16.86
C LEU A 426 13.87 -22.17 16.15
N SER A 427 14.68 -23.24 16.08
CA SER A 427 14.27 -24.52 15.49
C SER A 427 13.08 -25.15 16.23
N THR A 428 13.07 -25.08 17.56
CA THR A 428 11.95 -25.58 18.39
C THR A 428 10.67 -24.79 18.11
N VAL A 429 10.78 -23.47 17.95
CA VAL A 429 9.65 -22.61 17.57
C VAL A 429 9.15 -22.93 16.16
N ASN A 430 10.05 -23.09 15.18
CA ASN A 430 9.69 -23.32 13.78
C ASN A 430 8.93 -24.64 13.57
N GLN A 431 9.15 -25.67 14.40
CA GLN A 431 8.40 -26.94 14.33
C GLN A 431 6.88 -26.77 14.57
N HIS A 432 6.45 -25.64 15.14
CA HIS A 432 5.05 -25.34 15.42
C HIS A 432 4.40 -24.47 14.33
N ILE A 433 5.12 -24.17 13.24
CA ILE A 433 4.64 -23.39 12.11
C ILE A 433 4.50 -24.34 10.91
N PRO A 434 3.36 -24.34 10.19
CA PRO A 434 3.25 -25.09 8.95
C PRO A 434 4.38 -24.73 7.98
N GLU A 435 5.03 -25.73 7.37
CA GLU A 435 6.21 -25.53 6.53
C GLU A 435 5.99 -24.50 5.41
N GLN A 436 4.80 -24.49 4.83
CA GLN A 436 4.39 -23.55 3.77
C GLN A 436 4.31 -22.08 4.22
N LEU A 437 4.18 -21.85 5.53
CA LEU A 437 4.09 -20.52 6.15
C LEU A 437 5.39 -20.08 6.80
N LEU A 438 6.39 -20.97 6.88
CA LEU A 438 7.74 -20.54 7.18
C LEU A 438 8.18 -19.60 6.06
N PRO A 439 8.88 -18.50 6.40
CA PRO A 439 9.39 -17.62 5.38
C PRO A 439 10.21 -18.46 4.40
N LYS A 440 9.82 -18.42 3.13
CA LYS A 440 10.72 -18.85 2.07
C LYS A 440 11.97 -18.01 2.25
N GLU A 441 13.11 -18.68 2.27
CA GLU A 441 14.35 -17.98 2.48
C GLU A 441 14.63 -17.09 1.24
N GLU A 442 14.16 -15.85 1.26
CA GLU A 442 14.41 -14.84 0.23
C GLU A 442 15.86 -14.35 0.33
N GLY A 443 16.48 -14.04 -0.81
CA GLY A 443 17.90 -13.70 -0.84
C GLY A 443 18.82 -14.90 -1.07
N ALA A 444 20.00 -14.83 -0.46
CA ALA A 444 20.93 -15.95 -0.41
C ALA A 444 20.87 -16.61 0.97
N THR A 445 20.97 -17.93 1.02
CA THR A 445 20.73 -18.69 2.23
C THR A 445 21.92 -19.50 2.59
N LEU A 446 22.26 -19.46 3.87
CA LEU A 446 23.50 -20.00 4.37
C LEU A 446 23.22 -21.07 5.42
N GLN A 447 23.55 -22.31 5.11
CA GLN A 447 23.45 -23.44 6.04
C GLN A 447 24.85 -23.95 6.36
N CYS A 448 25.23 -23.89 7.64
CA CYS A 448 26.57 -24.29 8.09
C CYS A 448 26.50 -25.54 8.96
N ILE A 449 27.35 -26.53 8.65
CA ILE A 449 27.48 -27.78 9.39
C ILE A 449 28.92 -27.92 9.84
N ALA A 450 29.12 -28.06 11.15
CA ALA A 450 30.42 -28.40 11.72
C ALA A 450 30.61 -29.92 11.71
N GLU A 451 31.76 -30.42 11.25
CA GLU A 451 32.08 -31.85 11.29
C GLU A 451 32.13 -32.39 12.73
N LYS A 452 32.59 -31.55 13.68
CA LYS A 452 32.62 -31.86 15.11
C LYS A 452 31.91 -30.77 15.90
N GLN A 453 30.90 -31.16 16.67
CA GLN A 453 30.18 -30.29 17.61
C GLN A 453 30.82 -30.28 19.02
N THR A 454 31.76 -31.19 19.28
CA THR A 454 32.52 -31.24 20.53
C THR A 454 34.00 -31.37 20.17
N LEU A 455 34.83 -30.48 20.74
CA LEU A 455 36.24 -30.32 20.41
C LEU A 455 37.07 -30.31 21.69
N ALA A 456 38.25 -30.93 21.67
CA ALA A 456 39.26 -30.67 22.69
C ALA A 456 39.82 -29.25 22.53
N VAL A 457 40.31 -28.65 23.61
CA VAL A 457 40.97 -27.33 23.55
C VAL A 457 42.19 -27.43 22.64
N GLY A 458 42.26 -26.56 21.62
CA GLY A 458 43.30 -26.58 20.59
C GLY A 458 43.00 -27.47 19.38
N GLU A 459 41.94 -28.29 19.42
CA GLU A 459 41.46 -29.05 18.26
C GLU A 459 40.69 -28.13 17.30
N SER A 460 40.75 -28.45 16.00
CA SER A 460 40.04 -27.71 14.95
C SER A 460 38.86 -28.52 14.40
N SER A 461 37.78 -27.81 14.05
CA SER A 461 36.61 -28.35 13.34
C SER A 461 36.47 -27.65 12.00
N LEU A 462 36.18 -28.43 10.94
CA LEU A 462 35.76 -27.86 9.66
C LEU A 462 34.27 -27.53 9.74
N ILE A 463 33.92 -26.32 9.32
CA ILE A 463 32.55 -25.83 9.18
C ILE A 463 32.30 -25.65 7.69
N SER A 464 31.40 -26.45 7.15
CA SER A 464 30.98 -26.36 5.75
C SER A 464 29.70 -25.55 5.66
N CYS A 465 29.77 -24.40 4.98
CA CYS A 465 28.64 -23.51 4.79
C CYS A 465 28.15 -23.52 3.35
N THR A 466 26.95 -24.03 3.13
CA THR A 466 26.26 -24.03 1.85
C THR A 466 25.50 -22.73 1.67
N LEU A 467 25.89 -21.93 0.68
CA LEU A 467 25.23 -20.71 0.23
C LEU A 467 24.37 -21.01 -1.01
N LYS A 468 23.08 -20.71 -0.98
CA LYS A 468 22.15 -20.88 -2.10
C LYS A 468 21.46 -19.57 -2.47
N ASN A 469 21.40 -19.21 -3.75
CA ASN A 469 20.65 -18.04 -4.20
C ASN A 469 19.21 -18.41 -4.57
N ASN A 470 18.25 -17.89 -3.82
CA ASN A 470 16.82 -18.11 -4.07
C ASN A 470 16.15 -16.96 -4.84
N ASN A 471 16.91 -15.93 -5.24
CA ASN A 471 16.39 -14.83 -6.06
C ASN A 471 16.33 -15.22 -7.55
N PRO A 472 15.41 -14.62 -8.34
CA PRO A 472 15.36 -14.77 -9.80
C PRO A 472 16.51 -14.02 -10.51
N PHE A 473 17.31 -13.24 -9.79
CA PHE A 473 18.44 -12.48 -10.31
C PHE A 473 19.76 -12.90 -9.66
N PRO A 474 20.90 -12.73 -10.36
CA PRO A 474 22.22 -12.94 -9.77
C PRO A 474 22.45 -11.99 -8.58
N ILE A 475 23.18 -12.48 -7.58
CA ILE A 475 23.67 -11.64 -6.47
C ILE A 475 25.17 -11.45 -6.66
N GLU A 476 25.58 -10.19 -6.80
CA GLU A 476 26.98 -9.80 -6.92
C GLU A 476 27.47 -9.18 -5.60
N GLN A 477 28.75 -9.40 -5.29
CA GLN A 477 29.43 -8.79 -4.14
C GLN A 477 28.86 -9.14 -2.74
N LEU A 478 28.29 -10.34 -2.56
CA LEU A 478 27.90 -10.83 -1.25
C LEU A 478 29.14 -11.03 -0.36
N GLN A 479 29.16 -10.48 0.85
CA GLN A 479 30.22 -10.74 1.83
C GLN A 479 29.81 -11.92 2.71
N LEU A 480 30.66 -12.94 2.78
CA LEU A 480 30.50 -14.10 3.65
C LEU A 480 31.66 -14.13 4.65
N CYS A 481 31.35 -13.98 5.94
CA CYS A 481 32.33 -13.76 7.00
C CYS A 481 32.22 -14.75 8.16
N PHE A 482 33.36 -15.26 8.61
CA PHE A 482 33.51 -15.95 9.88
C PHE A 482 34.69 -15.37 10.68
N ASP A 483 34.40 -14.76 11.83
CA ASP A 483 35.37 -13.98 12.62
C ASP A 483 36.07 -12.90 11.76
N LYS A 484 37.34 -13.10 11.40
CA LYS A 484 38.12 -12.17 10.55
C LYS A 484 38.30 -12.65 9.11
N ASP A 485 37.84 -13.86 8.77
CA ASP A 485 37.89 -14.39 7.41
C ASP A 485 36.61 -14.00 6.66
N CYS A 486 36.70 -12.96 5.82
CA CYS A 486 35.61 -12.48 4.97
C CYS A 486 35.93 -12.72 3.50
N ARG A 487 34.97 -13.25 2.75
CA ARG A 487 35.08 -13.56 1.33
C ARG A 487 33.99 -12.85 0.55
N THR A 488 34.35 -12.23 -0.56
CA THR A 488 33.39 -11.68 -1.52
C THR A 488 32.97 -12.75 -2.50
N VAL A 489 31.67 -12.99 -2.61
CA VAL A 489 31.06 -14.07 -3.39
C VAL A 489 30.05 -13.50 -4.36
N SER A 490 30.02 -14.05 -5.57
CA SER A 490 28.92 -13.83 -6.52
C SER A 490 28.25 -15.17 -6.83
N ILE A 491 26.92 -15.18 -6.86
CA ILE A 491 26.12 -16.40 -6.98
C ILE A 491 24.94 -16.16 -7.94
N GLN A 492 24.82 -17.01 -8.96
CA GLN A 492 23.79 -16.92 -9.99
C GLN A 492 22.41 -17.33 -9.44
N SER A 493 21.34 -16.97 -10.13
CA SER A 493 19.98 -17.37 -9.73
C SER A 493 19.86 -18.89 -9.64
N GLY A 494 19.38 -19.42 -8.51
CA GLY A 494 19.24 -20.85 -8.25
C GLY A 494 20.54 -21.62 -8.01
N GLU A 495 21.71 -20.95 -8.04
CA GLU A 495 23.01 -21.58 -7.83
C GLU A 495 23.26 -21.86 -6.33
N GLU A 496 23.99 -22.95 -6.05
CA GLU A 496 24.39 -23.37 -4.71
C GLU A 496 25.92 -23.56 -4.66
N LYS A 497 26.58 -23.01 -3.63
CA LYS A 497 28.05 -23.05 -3.44
C LYS A 497 28.40 -23.39 -1.99
N VAL A 498 29.42 -24.21 -1.79
CA VAL A 498 29.88 -24.59 -0.44
C VAL A 498 31.18 -23.84 -0.10
N PHE A 499 31.23 -23.26 1.10
CA PHE A 499 32.34 -22.51 1.64
C PHE A 499 32.85 -23.14 2.94
N PRO A 500 34.13 -23.56 2.98
CA PRO A 500 34.73 -24.10 4.21
C PRO A 500 35.30 -22.99 5.09
N PHE A 501 35.09 -23.13 6.40
CA PHE A 501 35.73 -22.37 7.47
C PHE A 501 36.35 -23.31 8.49
N ILE A 502 37.45 -22.90 9.13
CA ILE A 502 38.11 -23.70 10.17
C ILE A 502 37.94 -22.97 11.50
N PHE A 503 37.37 -23.66 12.48
CA PHE A 503 37.23 -23.15 13.83
C PHE A 503 38.14 -23.91 14.81
N SER A 504 38.82 -23.17 15.69
CA SER A 504 39.52 -23.74 16.84
C SER A 504 39.37 -22.83 18.05
N SER A 505 39.29 -23.41 19.25
CA SER A 505 39.19 -22.64 20.50
C SER A 505 40.37 -22.90 21.41
N LYS A 506 40.93 -21.82 21.98
CA LYS A 506 41.96 -21.86 23.03
C LYS A 506 41.38 -21.96 24.44
N THR A 507 40.05 -21.91 24.59
CA THR A 507 39.36 -21.96 25.88
C THR A 507 38.23 -22.98 25.86
N ALA A 508 37.99 -23.64 26.99
CA ALA A 508 36.87 -24.56 27.16
C ALA A 508 35.55 -23.80 27.38
N GLY A 509 34.43 -24.46 27.09
CA GLY A 509 33.06 -23.93 27.27
C GLY A 509 32.24 -23.96 25.99
N GLU A 510 30.93 -23.77 26.12
CA GLU A 510 30.00 -23.63 24.99
C GLU A 510 30.31 -22.36 24.21
N LYS A 511 30.27 -22.46 22.87
CA LYS A 511 30.59 -21.36 21.96
C LYS A 511 29.50 -21.28 20.89
N ASP A 512 28.87 -20.12 20.80
CA ASP A 512 28.00 -19.79 19.67
C ASP A 512 28.85 -19.22 18.54
N LEU A 513 28.81 -19.89 17.39
CA LEU A 513 29.50 -19.47 16.18
C LEU A 513 28.52 -18.75 15.27
N THR A 514 28.85 -17.53 14.87
CA THR A 514 28.04 -16.75 13.93
C THR A 514 28.82 -16.59 12.64
N ILE A 515 28.18 -16.96 11.52
CA ILE A 515 28.67 -16.74 10.16
C ILE A 515 27.65 -15.82 9.51
N THR A 516 28.13 -14.68 9.01
CA THR A 516 27.30 -13.58 8.48
C THR A 516 27.52 -13.41 7.00
#